data_AF-A0A1Y4M4D9-F1
#
_entry.id   AF-A0A1Y4M4D9-F1
#
_cell.length_a   1.000
_cell.length_b   1.000
_cell.length_c   1.000
_cell.angle_alpha   90.00
_cell.angle_beta   90.00
_cell.angle_gamma   90.00
#
_symmetry.space_group_name_H-M   'P 1'
#
loop_
_entity.id
_entity.type
_entity.pdbx_description
1 polymer ?
#
loop_
_entity_poly.entity_id
_entity_poly.type
_entity_poly.pdbx_seq_one_letter_code
_entity_poly.pdbx_strand_id
1 'polypeptide(L)' 'MRMSPQAYLLDVRIRQACTLLTHSDLTITNIARSVGYEDSLYFSRLFRRKKGQTPSQYRSTHQSPE' A
#
# COMPACT_ATOMS: atom_id res chain seq x y z
N MET A 1 -6.22 23.63 0.25
CA MET A 1 -6.93 22.76 -0.74
C MET A 1 -7.83 21.80 0.02
N ARG A 2 -9.13 21.71 -0.32
CA ARG A 2 -10.00 20.65 0.21
C ARG A 2 -9.66 19.34 -0.51
N MET A 3 -9.34 18.29 0.25
CA MET A 3 -9.19 16.95 -0.30
C MET A 3 -10.59 16.36 -0.56
N SER A 4 -10.79 15.68 -1.70
CA SER A 4 -12.04 14.95 -1.93
C SER A 4 -12.12 13.73 -1.00
N PRO A 5 -13.33 13.27 -0.62
CA PRO A 5 -13.47 12.07 0.22
C PRO A 5 -12.77 10.84 -0.36
N GLN A 6 -12.77 10.70 -1.69
CA GLN A 6 -12.08 9.63 -2.40
C GLN A 6 -10.56 9.72 -2.25
N ALA A 7 -10.00 10.93 -2.37
CA ALA A 7 -8.56 11.14 -2.21
C ALA A 7 -8.12 10.87 -0.76
N TYR A 8 -8.96 11.21 0.22
CA TYR A 8 -8.71 10.91 1.63
C TYR A 8 -8.74 9.41 1.90
N LEU A 9 -9.77 8.71 1.40
CA LEU A 9 -9.86 7.26 1.57
C LEU A 9 -8.67 6.54 0.91
N LEU A 10 -8.24 7.00 -0.27
CA LEU A 10 -7.04 6.49 -0.91
C LEU A 10 -5.80 6.67 -0.03
N ASP A 11 -5.62 7.86 0.54
CA ASP A 11 -4.48 8.15 1.42
C ASP A 11 -4.47 7.23 2.66
N VAL A 12 -5.62 7.04 3.30
CA VAL A 12 -5.78 6.13 4.45
C VAL A 12 -5.40 4.69 4.06
N ARG A 13 -5.91 4.18 2.93
CA ARG A 13 -5.59 2.82 2.45
C ARG A 13 -4.11 2.65 2.15
N ILE A 14 -3.47 3.65 1.54
CA ILE A 14 -2.04 3.61 1.23
C ILE A 14 -1.19 3.62 2.51
N ARG A 15 -1.57 4.43 3.51
CA ARG A 15 -0.88 4.43 4.82
C ARG A 15 -0.98 3.07 5.50
N GLN A 16 -2.16 2.47 5.54
CA GLN A 16 -2.34 1.13 6.09
C GLN A 16 -1.51 0.07 5.34
N ALA A 17 -1.46 0.15 4.01
CA ALA A 17 -0.63 -0.74 3.21
C ALA A 17 0.87 -0.58 3.54
N CYS A 18 1.35 0.64 3.78
CA CYS A 18 2.75 0.87 4.20
C CYS A 18 3.04 0.17 5.54
N THR A 19 2.15 0.27 6.52
CA THR A 19 2.28 -0.41 7.82
C THR A 19 2.36 -1.92 7.64
N LEU A 20 1.45 -2.51 6.86
CA LEU A 20 1.45 -3.95 6.60
C LEU A 20 2.69 -4.41 5.83
N LEU A 21 3.19 -3.60 4.89
CA LEU A 21 4.40 -3.93 4.12
C LEU A 21 5.67 -3.94 4.98
N THR A 22 5.68 -3.17 6.06
CA THR A 22 6.85 -2.96 6.93
C THR A 22 6.85 -3.86 8.16
N HIS A 23 5.67 -4.21 8.69
CA HIS A 23 5.52 -4.93 9.95
C HIS A 23 4.88 -6.32 9.78
N SER A 24 4.81 -6.86 8.56
CA SER A 24 4.26 -8.20 8.34
C SER A 24 4.83 -8.86 7.08
N ASP A 25 4.79 -10.19 7.07
CA ASP A 25 5.18 -11.02 5.93
C ASP A 25 4.03 -11.36 4.98
N LEU A 26 2.89 -10.66 5.12
CA LEU A 26 1.73 -10.88 4.26
C LEU A 26 2.11 -10.74 2.77
N THR A 27 1.53 -11.57 1.90
CA THR A 27 1.75 -11.39 0.46
C THR A 27 1.16 -10.05 -0.01
N ILE A 28 1.70 -9.47 -1.10
CA ILE A 28 1.17 -8.22 -1.68
C ILE A 28 -0.33 -8.35 -2.00
N THR A 29 -0.77 -9.54 -2.43
CA THR A 29 -2.19 -9.84 -2.66
C THR A 29 -3.03 -9.77 -1.39
N ASN A 30 -2.56 -10.33 -0.28
CA ASN A 30 -3.27 -10.27 1.00
C ASN A 30 -3.32 -8.83 1.53
N ILE A 31 -2.25 -8.05 1.36
CA ILE A 31 -2.23 -6.63 1.72
C ILE A 31 -3.23 -5.84 0.88
N ALA A 32 -3.26 -6.04 -0.44
CA ALA A 32 -4.22 -5.39 -1.33
C ALA A 32 -5.66 -5.63 -0.87
N ARG A 33 -6.02 -6.88 -0.58
CA ARG A 33 -7.34 -7.25 -0.07
C ARG A 33 -7.64 -6.60 1.28
N SER A 34 -6.67 -6.61 2.19
CA SER A 34 -6.81 -6.02 3.54
C SER A 34 -7.04 -4.51 3.51
N VAL A 35 -6.56 -3.81 2.48
CA VAL A 35 -6.79 -2.37 2.28
C VAL A 35 -7.92 -2.06 1.27
N GLY A 36 -8.73 -3.06 0.92
CA GLY A 36 -9.95 -2.88 0.13
C GLY A 36 -9.75 -2.86 -1.39
N TYR A 37 -8.74 -3.58 -1.90
CA TYR A 37 -8.52 -3.81 -3.33
C TYR A 37 -8.51 -5.32 -3.65
N GLU A 38 -9.45 -5.77 -4.48
CA GLU A 38 -9.52 -7.17 -4.92
C GLU A 38 -8.40 -7.52 -5.90
N ASP A 39 -8.08 -6.58 -6.81
CA ASP A 39 -7.03 -6.69 -7.79
C ASP A 39 -5.69 -6.14 -7.24
N SER A 40 -4.74 -7.05 -7.01
CA SER A 40 -3.41 -6.72 -6.49
C SER A 40 -2.50 -6.01 -7.50
N LEU A 41 -2.71 -6.21 -8.81
CA LEU A 41 -2.02 -5.47 -9.88
C LEU A 41 -2.49 -4.02 -9.90
N TYR A 42 -3.80 -3.81 -9.82
CA TYR A 42 -4.38 -2.46 -9.72
C TYR A 42 -3.87 -1.72 -8.48
N PHE A 43 -3.92 -2.38 -7.30
CA PHE A 43 -3.33 -1.85 -6.08
C PHE A 43 -1.86 -1.47 -6.26
N SER A 44 -1.06 -2.35 -6.86
CA SER A 44 0.38 -2.10 -7.05
C SER A 44 0.66 -0.88 -7.92
N ARG A 45 -0.12 -0.68 -8.99
CA ARG A 45 -0.01 0.51 -9.85
C ARG A 45 -0.38 1.79 -9.09
N LEU A 46 -1.45 1.72 -8.30
CA LEU A 46 -1.94 2.83 -7.49
C LEU A 46 -0.97 3.21 -6.37
N PHE A 47 -0.42 2.21 -5.68
CA PHE A 47 0.59 2.37 -4.66
C PHE A 47 1.84 3.02 -5.23
N ARG A 48 2.35 2.53 -6.37
CA ARG A 48 3.49 3.15 -7.06
C ARG A 48 3.22 4.60 -7.43
N ARG A 49 2.02 4.92 -7.92
CA ARG A 49 1.65 6.31 -8.23
C ARG A 49 1.66 7.21 -6.99
N LYS A 50 1.36 6.68 -5.80
CA LYS A 50 1.32 7.44 -4.55
C LYS A 50 2.64 7.50 -3.78
N LYS A 51 3.47 6.46 -3.85
CA LYS A 51 4.71 6.32 -3.07
C LYS A 51 5.99 6.38 -3.92
N GLY A 52 5.87 6.41 -5.25
CA GLY A 52 7.02 6.45 -6.17
C GLY A 52 7.64 5.08 -6.48
N GLN A 53 7.31 4.04 -5.71
CA GLN A 53 7.87 2.70 -5.83
C GLN A 53 6.82 1.61 -5.65
N THR A 54 7.08 0.40 -6.16
CA THR A 54 6.14 -0.73 -6.03
C THR A 54 6.04 -1.20 -4.57
N PRO A 55 4.93 -1.89 -4.17
CA PRO A 55 4.80 -2.47 -2.83
C PRO A 55 5.98 -3.38 -2.45
N SER A 56 6.44 -4.23 -3.37
CA SER A 56 7.58 -5.12 -3.12
C SER A 56 8.88 -4.36 -2.89
N GLN A 57 9.18 -3.34 -3.71
CA GLN A 57 10.33 -2.46 -3.49
C GLN A 57 10.22 -1.71 -2.15
N TYR A 58 9.02 -1.27 -1.79
CA TYR A 58 8.75 -0.62 -0.52
C TYR A 58 9.05 -1.54 0.67
N ARG A 59 8.60 -2.78 0.62
CA ARG A 59 8.95 -3.81 1.60
C ARG A 59 10.46 -3.97 1.71
N SER A 60 11.16 -4.26 0.61
CA SER A 60 12.59 -4.55 0.64
C SER A 60 13.45 -3.40 1.19
N THR A 61 12.97 -2.16 1.15
CA THR A 61 13.70 -0.98 1.62
C THR A 61 13.32 -0.51 3.03
N HIS A 62 12.16 -0.93 3.53
CA HIS A 62 11.60 -0.43 4.80
C HIS A 62 11.23 -1.54 5.79
N GLN A 63 11.29 -2.81 5.39
CA GLN A 63 11.11 -3.92 6.31
C GLN A 63 12.34 -3.98 7.22
N SER A 64 12.14 -3.69 8.50
CA SER A 64 13.19 -3.89 9.50
C SER A 64 13.48 -5.38 9.60
N PRO A 65 14.73 -5.83 9.43
CA PRO A 65 15.11 -7.14 9.92
C PRO A 65 14.97 -7.09 11.44
N GLU A 66 14.17 -7.99 12.01
CA GLU A 66 14.33 -8.34 13.42
C GLU A 66 15.70 -9.02 13.64
#